data_AF-A0A954ZNK8-F1
#
_entry.id   AF-A0A954ZNK8-F1
#
_cell.length_a   1.000
_cell.length_b   1.000
_cell.length_c   1.000
_cell.angle_alpha   90.00
_cell.angle_beta   90.00
_cell.angle_gamma   90.00
#
_symmetry.space_group_name_H-M   'P 1'
#
loop_
_entity.id
_entity.type
_entity.pdbx_description
1 polymer ?
#
loop_
_entity_poly.entity_id
_entity_poly.type
_entity_poly.pdbx_seq_one_letter_code
_entity_poly.pdbx_strand_id
1 'polypeptide(L)'
;MSVEEELKMKAISFIAGTSTMLSVTCTAQELFIADGGRALVFNPVTLQENREFVTQNGTHPSSFQNDVAMEYWNGALYIVNDGGLFAYDPMTGDLINQAVQTPSVDRGYALKIIDGDLYIADGSRVLVFDTETLQEIRWFTVQNGTHPSSRQNDVAM
;
A
#
# COMPACT_ATOMS: atom_id res chain seq x y z
N MET A 1 -8.29 6.70 -33.10
CA MET A 1 -8.28 6.26 -31.70
C MET A 1 -6.82 6.16 -31.32
N SER A 2 -6.29 7.15 -30.60
CA SER A 2 -4.88 7.27 -30.24
C SER A 2 -4.54 6.33 -29.08
N VAL A 3 -3.25 6.02 -28.94
CA VAL A 3 -2.63 5.07 -28.00
C VAL A 3 -2.81 5.45 -26.51
N GLU A 4 -3.68 6.39 -26.17
CA GLU A 4 -3.75 7.01 -24.83
C GLU A 4 -5.17 7.07 -24.27
N GLU A 5 -5.95 5.99 -24.40
CA GLU A 5 -6.91 5.66 -23.34
C GLU A 5 -6.14 4.95 -22.22
N GLU A 6 -5.21 5.70 -21.61
CA GLU A 6 -4.58 5.28 -20.37
C GLU A 6 -5.67 5.34 -19.31
N LEU A 7 -6.23 4.17 -18.99
CA LEU A 7 -7.04 3.97 -17.79
C LEU A 7 -6.22 4.50 -16.62
N LYS A 8 -6.45 5.75 -16.21
CA LYS A 8 -5.97 6.32 -14.95
C LYS A 8 -6.70 5.61 -13.82
N MET A 9 -6.40 4.34 -13.61
CA MET A 9 -6.86 3.59 -12.46
C MET A 9 -6.12 4.15 -11.25
N LYS A 10 -6.85 4.91 -10.44
CA LYS A 10 -6.36 5.38 -9.16
C LYS A 10 -6.32 4.18 -8.21
N ALA A 11 -5.13 3.80 -7.73
CA ALA A 11 -5.01 2.85 -6.64
C ALA A 11 -5.79 3.37 -5.42
N ILE A 12 -6.64 2.52 -4.85
CA ILE A 12 -7.42 2.78 -3.64
C ILE A 12 -6.93 1.81 -2.57
N SER A 13 -6.15 2.32 -1.62
CA SER A 13 -5.83 1.61 -0.39
C SER A 13 -6.96 1.84 0.61
N PHE A 14 -7.54 0.78 1.18
CA PHE A 14 -8.62 0.88 2.16
C PHE A 14 -8.24 0.18 3.46
N ILE A 15 -8.33 0.89 4.58
CA ILE A 15 -8.15 0.31 5.90
C ILE A 15 -9.50 -0.30 6.32
N ALA A 16 -9.67 -1.62 6.16
CA ALA A 16 -10.84 -2.33 6.67
C ALA A 16 -10.58 -2.79 8.11
N GLY A 17 -11.19 -2.12 9.08
CA GLY A 17 -11.08 -2.49 10.49
C GLY A 17 -11.77 -3.83 10.76
N THR A 18 -10.99 -4.90 10.89
CA THR A 18 -10.72 -5.64 12.15
C THR A 18 -9.74 -6.76 11.81
N SER A 19 -8.55 -6.73 12.42
CA SER A 19 -7.46 -7.73 12.39
C SER A 19 -6.69 -7.99 11.08
N THR A 20 -7.20 -7.68 9.90
CA THR A 20 -6.41 -7.79 8.65
C THR A 20 -6.61 -6.57 7.77
N MET A 21 -5.55 -5.80 7.56
CA MET A 21 -5.55 -4.77 6.52
C MET A 21 -5.58 -5.39 5.14
N LEU A 22 -6.40 -4.80 4.27
CA LEU A 22 -6.46 -5.13 2.86
C LEU A 22 -5.85 -3.97 2.08
N SER A 23 -4.91 -4.26 1.20
CA SER A 23 -4.36 -3.26 0.29
C SER A 23 -4.58 -3.69 -1.14
N VAL A 24 -4.99 -2.73 -1.99
CA VAL A 24 -5.23 -2.98 -3.40
C VAL A 24 -4.54 -1.92 -4.25
N THR A 25 -3.79 -2.38 -5.24
CA THR A 25 -3.21 -1.54 -6.28
C THR A 25 -3.29 -2.25 -7.62
N CYS A 26 -3.05 -1.55 -8.71
CA CYS A 26 -3.12 -2.15 -10.04
C CYS A 26 -2.11 -1.52 -11.01
N THR A 27 -1.75 -2.30 -12.00
CA THR A 27 -1.16 -1.86 -13.27
C THR A 27 -2.24 -1.91 -14.35
N ALA A 28 -1.87 -1.61 -15.60
CA ALA A 28 -2.75 -1.83 -16.74
C ALA A 28 -3.08 -3.32 -16.97
N GLN A 29 -2.23 -4.24 -16.50
CA GLN A 29 -2.36 -5.68 -16.76
C GLN A 29 -2.77 -6.49 -15.54
N GLU A 30 -2.52 -5.98 -14.33
CA GLU A 30 -2.58 -6.77 -13.10
C GLU A 30 -3.22 -5.99 -11.94
N LEU A 31 -4.08 -6.66 -11.18
CA LEU A 31 -4.66 -6.17 -9.94
C LEU A 31 -4.00 -6.92 -8.78
N PHE A 32 -3.32 -6.20 -7.89
CA PHE A 32 -2.65 -6.75 -6.71
C PHE A 32 -3.54 -6.53 -5.50
N ILE A 33 -3.81 -7.59 -4.76
CA ILE A 33 -4.58 -7.56 -3.52
C ILE A 33 -3.72 -8.22 -2.44
N ALA A 34 -3.41 -7.51 -1.37
CA ALA A 34 -2.76 -8.09 -0.21
C ALA A 34 -3.70 -8.11 1.00
N ASP A 35 -3.72 -9.23 1.70
CA ASP A 35 -4.17 -9.35 3.09
C ASP A 35 -2.93 -9.62 3.97
N GLY A 36 -3.02 -9.43 5.28
CA GLY A 36 -1.90 -9.63 6.22
C GLY A 36 -1.24 -11.03 6.23
N GLY A 37 -1.57 -11.93 5.30
CA GLY A 37 -0.87 -13.20 5.09
C GLY A 37 -0.40 -13.45 3.66
N ARG A 38 -1.00 -12.81 2.64
CA ARG A 38 -0.77 -13.12 1.22
C ARG A 38 -0.91 -11.88 0.34
N ALA A 39 -0.24 -11.92 -0.79
CA ALA A 39 -0.49 -11.01 -1.91
C ALA A 39 -0.89 -11.83 -3.13
N LEU A 40 -2.06 -11.55 -3.70
CA LEU A 40 -2.63 -12.23 -4.85
C LEU A 40 -2.69 -11.27 -6.03
N VAL A 41 -2.52 -11.83 -7.24
CA VAL A 41 -2.58 -11.06 -8.48
C VAL A 41 -3.70 -11.59 -9.35
N PHE A 42 -4.55 -10.67 -9.78
CA PHE A 42 -5.73 -10.94 -10.60
C PHE A 42 -5.61 -10.24 -11.94
N ASN A 43 -6.34 -10.74 -12.94
CA ASN A 43 -6.66 -9.95 -14.12
C ASN A 43 -7.62 -8.81 -13.72
N PRO A 44 -7.29 -7.54 -14.01
CA PRO A 44 -8.09 -6.40 -13.56
C PRO A 44 -9.46 -6.30 -14.26
N VAL A 45 -9.65 -6.98 -15.39
CA VAL A 45 -10.90 -6.96 -16.17
C VAL A 45 -11.78 -8.16 -15.81
N THR A 46 -11.21 -9.37 -15.76
CA THR A 46 -11.98 -10.61 -15.54
C THR A 46 -12.09 -11.00 -14.08
N LEU A 47 -11.28 -10.40 -13.19
CA LEU A 47 -11.15 -10.74 -11.78
C LEU A 47 -10.82 -12.22 -11.53
N GLN A 48 -10.28 -12.90 -12.53
CA GLN A 48 -9.71 -14.23 -12.34
C GLN A 48 -8.35 -14.11 -11.67
N GLU A 49 -8.10 -14.94 -10.67
CA GLU A 49 -6.80 -15.05 -10.04
C GLU A 49 -5.79 -15.56 -11.08
N ASN A 50 -4.71 -14.81 -11.27
CA ASN A 50 -3.62 -15.19 -12.17
C ASN A 50 -2.57 -16.01 -11.43
N ARG A 51 -2.12 -15.51 -10.27
CA ARG A 51 -1.07 -16.11 -9.43
C ARG A 51 -1.05 -15.50 -8.03
N GLU A 52 -0.33 -16.16 -7.14
CA GLU A 52 0.17 -15.53 -5.91
C GLU A 52 1.42 -14.69 -6.20
N PHE A 53 1.53 -13.50 -5.60
CA PHE A 53 2.73 -12.69 -5.60
C PHE A 53 3.68 -13.19 -4.49
N VAL A 54 4.83 -13.70 -4.90
CA VAL A 54 5.84 -14.29 -4.01
C VAL A 54 7.17 -13.59 -4.28
N THR A 55 7.90 -13.19 -3.23
CA THR A 55 9.24 -12.61 -3.44
C THR A 55 10.25 -13.71 -3.76
N GLN A 56 11.32 -13.38 -4.48
CA GLN A 56 12.30 -14.36 -5.00
C GLN A 56 12.93 -15.28 -3.93
N ASN A 57 12.96 -14.88 -2.65
CA ASN A 57 13.47 -15.70 -1.55
C ASN A 57 12.44 -16.69 -0.99
N GLY A 58 11.28 -16.86 -1.64
CA GLY A 58 10.20 -17.73 -1.19
C GLY A 58 9.53 -17.27 0.11
N THR A 59 10.03 -16.20 0.73
CA THR A 59 9.30 -15.42 1.71
C THR A 59 8.26 -14.67 0.90
N HIS A 60 6.97 -14.84 1.18
CA HIS A 60 6.07 -13.79 0.74
C HIS A 60 6.52 -12.51 1.49
N PRO A 61 6.12 -11.32 1.07
CA PRO A 61 6.31 -10.18 1.95
C PRO A 61 5.51 -10.33 3.29
N SER A 62 4.84 -11.49 3.48
CA SER A 62 4.12 -12.07 4.62
C SER A 62 4.95 -12.47 5.86
N SER A 63 5.79 -11.57 6.34
CA SER A 63 5.72 -11.29 7.78
C SER A 63 4.74 -10.14 8.07
N PHE A 64 3.76 -9.91 7.19
CA PHE A 64 2.62 -8.98 7.33
C PHE A 64 1.69 -9.31 8.51
N GLN A 65 2.21 -9.83 9.63
CA GLN A 65 1.44 -9.86 10.85
C GLN A 65 0.98 -8.42 11.09
N ASN A 66 -0.32 -8.20 10.96
CA ASN A 66 -1.04 -6.99 11.31
C ASN A 66 -1.26 -5.96 10.18
N ASP A 67 -0.25 -5.44 9.47
CA ASP A 67 -0.49 -4.26 8.61
C ASP A 67 0.28 -4.26 7.27
N VAL A 68 -0.44 -4.05 6.16
CA VAL A 68 0.15 -3.91 4.81
C VAL A 68 -0.52 -2.78 4.03
N ALA A 69 0.30 -1.94 3.39
CA ALA A 69 -0.15 -1.05 2.33
C ALA A 69 0.76 -1.14 1.11
N MET A 70 0.17 -1.05 -0.07
CA MET A 70 0.86 -1.21 -1.35
C MET A 70 0.42 -0.15 -2.36
N GLU A 71 1.37 0.27 -3.20
CA GLU A 71 1.06 1.05 -4.39
C GLU A 71 2.03 0.74 -5.52
N TYR A 72 1.51 0.74 -6.75
CA TYR A 72 2.33 0.61 -7.94
C TYR A 72 2.70 1.99 -8.47
N TRP A 73 3.99 2.20 -8.75
CA TRP A 73 4.49 3.42 -9.34
C TRP A 73 5.74 3.16 -10.18
N ASN A 74 5.76 3.75 -11.37
CA ASN A 74 6.94 3.78 -12.26
C ASN A 74 7.68 2.43 -12.42
N GLY A 75 6.93 1.34 -12.58
CA GLY A 75 7.52 0.00 -12.78
C GLY A 75 7.74 -0.82 -11.51
N ALA A 76 7.59 -0.24 -10.32
CA ALA A 76 7.79 -0.94 -9.06
C ALA A 76 6.49 -1.05 -8.24
N LEU A 77 6.38 -2.15 -7.49
CA LEU A 77 5.38 -2.33 -6.45
C LEU A 77 6.00 -1.96 -5.09
N TYR A 78 5.57 -0.85 -4.53
CA TYR A 78 5.99 -0.38 -3.21
C TYR A 78 5.09 -1.01 -2.15
N ILE A 79 5.69 -1.55 -1.11
CA ILE A 79 5.02 -2.26 -0.02
C ILE A 79 5.58 -1.75 1.30
N VAL A 80 4.71 -1.35 2.21
CA VAL A 80 5.07 -1.08 3.61
C VAL A 80 4.43 -2.11 4.53
N ASN A 81 5.22 -2.59 5.48
CA ASN A 81 4.80 -3.47 6.57
C ASN A 81 5.73 -3.30 7.78
N ASP A 82 5.57 -4.17 8.78
CA ASP A 82 6.38 -4.18 10.01
C ASP A 82 7.88 -4.43 9.79
N GLY A 83 8.26 -4.99 8.65
CA GLY A 83 9.65 -5.21 8.26
C GLY A 83 10.31 -3.99 7.61
N GLY A 84 9.54 -2.98 7.20
CA GLY A 84 10.05 -1.79 6.52
C GLY A 84 9.24 -1.38 5.29
N LEU A 85 9.88 -0.55 4.47
CA LEU A 85 9.41 -0.15 3.14
C LEU A 85 10.24 -0.87 2.08
N PHE A 86 9.58 -1.51 1.12
CA PHE A 86 10.20 -2.32 0.08
C PHE A 86 9.68 -1.92 -1.29
N ALA A 87 10.53 -1.99 -2.31
CA ALA A 87 10.17 -1.85 -3.71
C ALA A 87 10.50 -3.15 -4.43
N TYR A 88 9.52 -3.73 -5.12
CA TYR A 88 9.66 -4.98 -5.86
C TYR A 88 9.37 -4.81 -7.35
N ASP A 89 9.99 -5.65 -8.17
CA ASP A 89 9.51 -5.91 -9.52
C ASP A 89 8.17 -6.67 -9.42
N PRO A 90 7.05 -6.13 -9.91
CA PRO A 90 5.74 -6.77 -9.78
C PRO A 90 5.61 -8.07 -10.60
N MET A 91 6.41 -8.22 -11.66
CA MET A 91 6.35 -9.36 -12.56
C MET A 91 7.15 -10.55 -12.02
N THR A 92 8.36 -10.28 -11.51
CA THR A 92 9.26 -11.34 -11.03
C THR A 92 9.21 -11.54 -9.52
N GLY A 93 8.79 -10.54 -8.75
CA GLY A 93 8.85 -10.54 -7.29
C GLY A 93 10.24 -10.21 -6.75
N ASP A 94 11.13 -9.66 -7.58
CA ASP A 94 12.51 -9.37 -7.19
C ASP A 94 12.58 -8.10 -6.37
N LEU A 95 13.38 -8.10 -5.30
CA LEU A 95 13.60 -6.89 -4.51
C LEU A 95 14.46 -5.91 -5.32
N ILE A 96 13.91 -4.73 -5.58
CA ILE A 96 14.61 -3.63 -6.26
C ILE A 96 15.37 -2.79 -5.21
N ASN A 97 14.67 -2.39 -4.14
CA ASN A 97 15.22 -1.54 -3.08
C ASN A 97 14.46 -1.72 -1.75
N GLN A 98 15.07 -1.35 -0.63
CA GLN A 98 14.43 -1.38 0.69
C GLN A 98 14.93 -0.27 1.62
N ALA A 99 14.05 0.17 2.52
CA ALA A 99 14.36 0.98 3.68
C ALA A 99 13.87 0.28 4.96
N VAL A 100 14.81 -0.05 5.85
CA VAL A 100 14.54 -0.84 7.07
C VAL A 100 13.88 0.01 8.17
N GLN A 101 13.91 1.33 8.05
CA GLN A 101 13.23 2.22 9.00
C GLN A 101 11.88 2.66 8.44
N THR A 102 10.84 1.89 8.74
CA THR A 102 9.53 2.47 9.00
C THR A 102 9.29 2.37 10.51
N PRO A 103 8.75 3.41 11.14
CA PRO A 103 8.46 3.30 12.56
C PRO A 103 7.45 2.19 12.79
N SER A 104 7.83 1.23 13.63
CA SER A 104 6.91 0.24 14.20
C SER A 104 5.71 0.97 14.80
N VAL A 105 4.53 0.67 14.28
CA VAL A 105 3.27 1.07 14.89
C VAL A 105 2.36 -0.13 14.94
N ASP A 106 1.72 -0.34 16.10
CA ASP A 106 0.65 -1.32 16.31
C ASP A 106 -0.64 -0.97 15.51
N ARG A 107 -0.54 -0.16 14.45
CA ARG A 107 -1.67 0.50 13.78
C ARG A 107 -1.36 0.72 12.31
N GLY A 108 -2.18 0.08 11.49
CA GLY A 108 -2.28 0.16 10.05
C GLY A 108 -1.58 1.27 9.27
N TYR A 109 -0.81 0.84 8.27
CA TYR A 109 -0.20 1.72 7.28
C TYR A 109 -1.21 2.17 6.22
N ALA A 110 -1.11 3.41 5.79
CA ALA A 110 -1.59 3.82 4.48
C ALA A 110 -0.40 4.30 3.65
N LEU A 111 -0.36 3.91 2.38
CA LEU A 111 0.69 4.29 1.44
C LEU A 111 0.08 5.08 0.29
N LYS A 112 0.69 6.21 -0.05
CA LYS A 112 0.34 6.98 -1.24
C LYS A 112 1.57 7.53 -1.95
N ILE A 113 1.64 7.46 -3.28
CA ILE A 113 2.69 8.09 -4.10
C ILE A 113 2.08 9.26 -4.86
N ILE A 114 2.74 10.41 -4.78
CA ILE A 114 2.33 11.66 -5.41
C ILE A 114 3.56 12.30 -6.03
N ASP A 115 3.57 12.41 -7.36
CA ASP A 115 4.64 13.06 -8.14
C ASP A 115 6.07 12.57 -7.81
N GLY A 116 6.22 11.28 -7.48
CA GLY A 116 7.51 10.65 -7.15
C GLY A 116 7.88 10.67 -5.67
N ASP A 117 7.11 11.33 -4.80
CA ASP A 117 7.24 11.24 -3.35
C ASP A 117 6.31 10.12 -2.81
N LEU A 118 6.84 9.25 -1.95
CA LEU A 118 6.09 8.19 -1.28
C LEU A 118 5.73 8.59 0.15
N TYR A 119 4.45 8.66 0.43
CA TYR A 119 3.85 9.03 1.70
C TYR A 119 3.38 7.79 2.46
N ILE A 120 3.85 7.62 3.68
CA ILE A 120 3.41 6.55 4.60
C ILE A 120 2.76 7.18 5.81
N ALA A 121 1.48 6.89 6.04
CA ALA A 121 0.82 7.24 7.30
C ALA A 121 0.94 6.06 8.28
N ASP A 122 1.43 6.34 9.49
CA ASP A 122 1.63 5.35 10.58
C ASP A 122 0.62 5.51 11.73
N GLY A 123 -0.48 6.23 11.48
CA GLY A 123 -1.50 6.58 12.47
C GLY A 123 -1.18 7.80 13.34
N SER A 124 0.07 8.24 13.41
CA SER A 124 0.47 9.45 14.18
C SER A 124 1.26 10.46 13.35
N ARG A 125 1.93 9.98 12.31
CA ARG A 125 2.76 10.75 11.39
C ARG A 125 2.42 10.39 9.96
N VAL A 126 2.85 11.27 9.07
CA VAL A 126 3.09 10.95 7.67
C VAL A 126 4.58 11.12 7.41
N LEU A 127 5.22 10.03 7.03
CA LEU A 127 6.62 10.00 6.56
C LEU A 127 6.62 10.16 5.04
N VAL A 128 7.65 10.82 4.51
CA VAL A 128 7.82 11.04 3.07
C VAL A 128 9.17 10.51 2.65
N PHE A 129 9.18 9.65 1.65
CA PHE A 129 10.36 9.02 1.08
C PHE A 129 10.50 9.36 -0.39
N ASP A 130 11.73 9.44 -0.86
CA ASP A 130 12.04 9.48 -2.28
C ASP A 130 11.84 8.09 -2.91
N THR A 131 11.06 7.98 -3.99
CA THR A 131 10.72 6.68 -4.59
C THR A 131 11.89 5.97 -5.27
N GLU A 132 12.94 6.69 -5.65
CA GLU A 132 14.12 6.12 -6.33
C GLU A 132 15.11 5.55 -5.31
N THR A 133 15.36 6.29 -4.24
CA THR A 133 16.39 5.97 -3.24
C THR A 133 15.83 5.30 -1.98
N LEU A 134 14.52 5.41 -1.74
CA LEU A 134 13.85 5.08 -0.49
C LEU A 134 14.46 5.76 0.74
N GLN A 135 15.07 6.93 0.56
CA GLN A 135 15.52 7.75 1.68
C GLN A 135 14.37 8.61 2.20
N GLU A 136 14.24 8.68 3.52
CA GLU A 136 13.28 9.60 4.16
C GLU A 136 13.69 11.04 3.83
N ILE A 137 12.80 11.78 3.19
CA ILE A 137 12.95 13.20 2.86
C ILE A 137 12.55 14.05 4.07
N ARG A 138 11.40 13.74 4.68
CA ARG A 138 10.79 14.50 5.77
C ARG A 138 9.66 13.71 6.43
N TRP A 139 9.21 14.18 7.60
CA TRP A 139 7.99 13.69 8.27
C TRP A 139 7.19 14.83 8.88
N PHE A 140 5.90 14.60 9.11
CA PHE A 140 5.02 15.51 9.85
C PHE A 140 4.12 14.72 10.79
N THR A 141 3.82 15.28 11.96
CA THR A 141 2.78 14.73 12.85
C THR A 141 1.41 15.19 12.39
N VAL A 142 0.45 14.27 12.42
CA VAL A 142 -0.95 14.63 12.26
C VAL A 142 -1.43 15.11 13.63
N GLN A 143 -1.61 16.42 13.81
CA GLN A 143 -2.29 16.91 15.01
C GLN A 143 -3.70 16.33 15.01
N ASN A 144 -4.07 15.66 16.09
CA ASN A 144 -5.43 15.19 16.30
C ASN A 144 -6.37 16.41 16.26
N GLY A 145 -6.91 16.71 15.08
CA GLY A 145 -8.21 17.37 15.02
C GLY A 145 -9.18 16.45 15.75
N THR A 146 -10.03 17.02 16.60
CA THR A 146 -11.15 16.29 17.17
C THR A 146 -11.84 15.53 16.05
N HIS A 147 -11.76 14.20 16.09
CA HIS A 147 -12.63 13.37 15.28
C HIS A 147 -14.05 13.86 15.53
N PRO A 148 -14.87 14.21 14.51
CA PRO A 148 -16.30 14.39 14.72
C PRO A 148 -16.83 13.00 15.12
N SER A 149 -16.80 12.71 16.41
CA SER A 149 -17.21 11.43 16.94
C SER A 149 -18.72 11.35 16.80
N SER A 150 -19.15 10.30 16.10
CA SER A 150 -20.52 9.83 15.92
C SER A 150 -21.41 10.68 15.00
N ARG A 151 -21.94 10.04 13.95
CA ARG A 151 -23.35 10.24 13.60
C ARG A 151 -24.13 9.85 14.85
N GLN A 152 -24.44 10.83 15.69
CA GLN A 152 -25.52 10.69 16.64
C GLN A 152 -26.76 10.46 15.78
N ASN A 153 -27.35 9.28 15.89
CA ASN A 153 -28.69 9.06 15.33
C ASN A 153 -29.61 10.02 16.08
N ASP A 154 -29.84 11.21 15.53
CA ASP A 154 -30.98 12.03 15.90
C ASP A 154 -32.24 11.28 15.43
N VAL A 155 -32.67 10.31 16.22
CA VAL A 155 -34.07 9.91 16.23
C VAL A 155 -34.78 11.00 17.02
N ALA A 156 -35.29 11.99 16.30
CA ALA A 156 -36.34 12.83 16.82
C ALA A 156 -37.59 11.97 17.05
N MET A 157 -37.97 11.81 18.31
CA MET A 157 -39.36 11.81 18.81
C MET A 157 -39.37 11.87 20.34
#